data_AF-A0AA44W9U1-F1
#
_entry.id   AF-A0AA44W9U1-F1
#
_cell.length_a   1.000
_cell.length_b   1.000
_cell.length_c   1.000
_cell.angle_alpha   90.00
_cell.angle_beta   90.00
_cell.angle_gamma   90.00
#
_symmetry.space_group_name_H-M   'P 1'
#
loop_
_entity.id
_entity.type
_entity.pdbx_description
1 polymer ?
#
loop_
_entity_poly.entity_id
_entity_poly.type
_entity_poly.pdbx_seq_one_letter_code
_entity_poly.pdbx_strand_id
1 'polypeptide(L)'
;MPPLPGFSDNPLRTRADLVQATIALLQPLVPCFSSGKGRVCVPVSTAAHFDEGAAQLEGFARPLWAVGALLVARASDPKEALLVDEIVQPWIDGFITGTDPDHEDYWGVIHDTDQRMVEAEILAFVLLAAPDRIYGSLDARSKHNVTNWLRQLHHKPMPMNNWRWFRVFANLALVKVCGLSLDDVQEEMAADLELLDTFYRLDGWSADGPWQTPEQAEKEVAAYKETGRRDTIGIGRQADYYSGSFAIQFSQLLFVRFGSDIDPSRAEIYRQRARDFGAGFWRYFDAGGAAIPFGRSLTYRFACGGFFAALAFADVFNMPAPLDNPGAVKGFLLRHLRWWARHSTSIFNTDGTLSIGWLYPYVTPCVHQHQLT
;
A
#
# COMPACT_ATOMS: atom_id res chain seq x y z
N MET A 1 13.01 22.41 8.77
CA MET A 1 12.87 20.94 8.81
C MET A 1 14.20 20.36 8.37
N PRO A 2 14.85 19.50 9.18
CA PRO A 2 16.14 18.93 8.80
C PRO A 2 15.96 17.78 7.79
N PRO A 3 16.96 17.52 6.92
CA PRO A 3 17.04 16.25 6.20
C PRO A 3 17.13 15.08 7.21
N LEU A 4 16.64 13.90 6.82
CA LEU A 4 16.67 12.69 7.65
C LEU A 4 17.98 11.92 7.42
N PRO A 5 18.88 11.83 8.42
CA PRO A 5 20.12 11.06 8.28
C PRO A 5 19.84 9.58 7.98
N GLY A 6 20.61 8.99 7.07
CA GLY A 6 20.44 7.62 6.60
C GLY A 6 19.45 7.47 5.44
N PHE A 7 18.62 8.48 5.16
CA PHE A 7 17.77 8.55 3.96
C PHE A 7 18.19 9.67 3.02
N SER A 8 18.23 10.92 3.50
CA SER A 8 18.49 12.11 2.67
C SER A 8 19.91 12.17 2.10
N ASP A 9 20.88 11.65 2.84
CA ASP A 9 22.31 11.55 2.48
C ASP A 9 22.66 10.18 1.88
N ASN A 10 21.69 9.29 1.70
CA ASN A 10 21.90 7.93 1.25
C ASN A 10 22.10 7.84 -0.28
N PRO A 11 23.15 7.15 -0.76
CA PRO A 11 23.41 7.03 -2.20
C PRO A 11 22.44 6.08 -2.93
N LEU A 12 21.76 5.16 -2.21
CA LEU A 12 20.78 4.20 -2.72
C LEU A 12 21.28 3.39 -3.94
N ARG A 13 22.49 2.83 -3.84
CA ARG A 13 23.15 2.04 -4.91
C ARG A 13 23.13 0.55 -4.62
N THR A 14 23.32 0.18 -3.36
CA THR A 14 23.47 -1.22 -2.92
C THR A 14 22.22 -1.70 -2.18
N ARG A 15 22.15 -3.02 -1.90
CA ARG A 15 21.11 -3.56 -1.02
C ARG A 15 21.22 -2.99 0.40
N ALA A 16 22.44 -2.88 0.93
CA ALA A 16 22.68 -2.32 2.26
C ALA A 16 22.22 -0.86 2.35
N ASP A 17 22.46 -0.07 1.29
CA ASP A 17 21.99 1.32 1.20
C ASP A 17 20.45 1.39 1.31
N LEU A 18 19.74 0.48 0.65
CA LEU A 18 18.27 0.40 0.69
C LEU A 18 17.79 0.00 2.09
N VAL A 19 18.38 -1.02 2.69
CA VAL A 19 18.05 -1.44 4.06
C VAL A 19 18.25 -0.29 5.04
N GLN A 20 19.39 0.40 4.98
CA GLN A 20 19.67 1.56 5.83
C GLN A 20 18.66 2.70 5.63
N ALA A 21 18.31 3.02 4.37
CA ALA A 21 17.32 4.04 4.06
C ALA A 21 15.93 3.68 4.59
N THR A 22 15.52 2.42 4.47
CA THR A 22 14.26 1.91 5.01
C THR A 22 14.24 1.99 6.52
N ILE A 23 15.32 1.56 7.20
CA ILE A 23 15.44 1.67 8.66
C ILE A 23 15.37 3.14 9.09
N ALA A 24 16.05 4.05 8.39
CA ALA A 24 16.01 5.47 8.69
C ALA A 24 14.58 6.05 8.63
N LEU A 25 13.74 5.60 7.70
CA LEU A 25 12.34 6.01 7.60
C LEU A 25 11.45 5.42 8.71
N LEU A 26 11.78 4.22 9.22
CA LEU A 26 11.01 3.55 10.28
C LEU A 26 11.40 4.03 11.69
N GLN A 27 12.67 4.37 11.91
CA GLN A 27 13.20 4.73 13.22
C GLN A 27 12.42 5.86 13.94
N PRO A 28 11.98 6.94 13.27
CA PRO A 28 11.19 8.00 13.89
C PRO A 28 9.84 7.54 14.44
N LEU A 29 9.32 6.39 13.99
CA LEU A 29 8.03 5.86 14.44
C LEU A 29 8.15 5.02 15.72
N VAL A 30 9.34 4.50 16.03
CA VAL A 30 9.57 3.66 17.23
C VAL A 30 9.12 4.35 18.53
N PRO A 31 9.44 5.64 18.78
CA PRO A 31 8.98 6.35 19.97
C PRO A 31 7.47 6.66 19.96
N CYS A 32 6.81 6.58 18.80
CA CYS A 32 5.38 6.86 18.65
C CYS A 32 4.50 5.64 18.97
N PHE A 33 5.07 4.45 19.17
CA PHE A 33 4.28 3.29 19.53
C PHE A 33 3.61 3.45 20.90
N SER A 34 2.37 2.95 21.00
CA SER A 34 1.69 2.73 22.27
C SER A 34 2.49 1.82 23.22
N SER A 35 2.07 1.75 24.49
CA SER A 35 2.61 0.83 25.50
C SER A 35 2.64 -0.61 24.99
N GLY A 36 1.50 -1.10 24.48
CA GLY A 36 1.33 -2.45 23.96
C GLY A 36 1.78 -2.65 22.52
N LYS A 37 2.33 -1.63 21.85
CA LYS A 37 2.82 -1.68 20.46
C LYS A 37 1.76 -1.93 19.39
N GLY A 38 0.48 -2.03 19.75
CA GLY A 38 -0.58 -2.24 18.77
C GLY A 38 -0.89 -0.97 17.96
N ARG A 39 -0.42 0.20 18.36
CA ARG A 39 -0.75 1.47 17.71
C ARG A 39 0.48 2.35 17.53
N VAL A 40 0.47 3.21 16.50
CA VAL A 40 1.49 4.26 16.31
C VAL A 40 0.80 5.62 16.37
N CYS A 41 1.08 6.36 17.44
CA CYS A 41 0.47 7.63 17.79
C CYS A 41 1.38 8.78 17.37
N VAL A 42 1.25 9.24 16.12
CA VAL A 42 2.06 10.35 15.60
C VAL A 42 1.57 11.69 16.21
N PRO A 43 2.43 12.51 16.85
CA PRO A 43 1.99 13.69 17.62
C PRO A 43 1.47 14.89 16.80
N VAL A 44 1.66 14.88 15.49
CA VAL A 44 1.41 16.06 14.63
C VAL A 44 -0.01 16.01 14.05
N SER A 45 -0.62 17.20 13.93
CA SER A 45 -2.03 17.39 13.57
C SER A 45 -2.51 16.51 12.42
N THR A 46 -3.47 15.66 12.75
CA THR A 46 -4.18 14.75 11.86
C THR A 46 -5.23 15.52 11.06
N ALA A 47 -5.25 15.34 9.73
CA ALA A 47 -6.30 15.89 8.87
C ALA A 47 -7.36 14.83 8.49
N ALA A 48 -7.56 13.84 9.37
CA ALA A 48 -8.50 12.75 9.16
C ALA A 48 -9.90 13.08 9.65
N HIS A 49 -10.89 12.45 9.01
CA HIS A 49 -12.31 12.52 9.37
C HIS A 49 -12.83 11.25 10.06
N PHE A 50 -11.96 10.29 10.39
CA PHE A 50 -12.31 9.04 11.09
C PHE A 50 -11.86 9.04 12.55
N ASP A 51 -12.28 8.03 13.32
CA ASP A 51 -11.98 7.94 14.75
C ASP A 51 -10.47 7.79 15.03
N GLU A 52 -10.04 8.23 16.21
CA GLU A 52 -8.64 8.22 16.62
C GLU A 52 -8.02 6.82 16.60
N GLY A 53 -8.79 5.77 16.90
CA GLY A 53 -8.32 4.39 16.84
C GLY A 53 -7.97 3.97 15.41
N ALA A 54 -8.80 4.33 14.43
CA ALA A 54 -8.51 4.10 13.02
C ALA A 54 -7.27 4.89 12.54
N ALA A 55 -7.08 6.12 13.00
CA ALA A 55 -5.90 6.92 12.68
C ALA A 55 -4.60 6.33 13.23
N GLN A 56 -4.65 5.83 14.46
CA GLN A 56 -3.51 5.18 15.11
C GLN A 56 -3.19 3.80 14.49
N LEU A 57 -4.21 3.06 14.04
CA LEU A 57 -4.01 1.87 13.21
C LEU A 57 -3.37 2.21 11.87
N GLU A 58 -3.80 3.28 11.20
CA GLU A 58 -3.18 3.72 9.96
C GLU A 58 -1.68 4.03 10.17
N GLY A 59 -1.33 4.73 11.26
CA GLY A 59 0.06 4.95 11.65
C GLY A 59 0.86 3.65 11.81
N PHE A 60 0.23 2.59 12.32
CA PHE A 60 0.83 1.27 12.50
C PHE A 60 0.96 0.51 11.17
N ALA A 61 -0.10 0.51 10.35
CA ALA A 61 -0.24 -0.34 9.19
C ALA A 61 0.53 0.18 7.98
N ARG A 62 0.55 1.49 7.70
CA ARG A 62 1.21 2.04 6.51
C ARG A 62 2.71 1.69 6.41
N PRO A 63 3.50 1.73 7.51
CA PRO A 63 4.89 1.28 7.50
C PRO A 63 5.09 -0.22 7.18
N LEU A 64 4.03 -1.05 7.25
CA LEU A 64 4.16 -2.49 7.03
C LEU A 64 4.55 -2.85 5.59
N TRP A 65 4.38 -1.95 4.61
CA TRP A 65 4.97 -2.12 3.28
C TRP A 65 6.50 -2.23 3.35
N ALA A 66 7.13 -1.35 4.12
CA ALA A 66 8.57 -1.33 4.36
C ALA A 66 9.01 -2.47 5.28
N VAL A 67 8.26 -2.73 6.36
CA VAL A 67 8.56 -3.85 7.29
C VAL A 67 8.50 -5.19 6.56
N GLY A 68 7.46 -5.44 5.76
CA GLY A 68 7.34 -6.66 4.97
C GLY A 68 8.49 -6.81 3.97
N ALA A 69 8.91 -5.73 3.31
CA ALA A 69 10.07 -5.75 2.44
C ALA A 69 11.37 -6.12 3.19
N LEU A 70 11.58 -5.58 4.40
CA LEU A 70 12.74 -5.93 5.24
C LEU A 70 12.70 -7.39 5.70
N LEU A 71 11.53 -7.91 6.10
CA LEU A 71 11.36 -9.29 6.55
C LEU A 71 11.62 -10.31 5.44
N VAL A 72 11.26 -9.98 4.19
CA VAL A 72 11.55 -10.81 3.02
C VAL A 72 13.00 -10.66 2.55
N ALA A 73 13.62 -9.51 2.79
CA ALA A 73 14.99 -9.25 2.38
C ALA A 73 15.98 -10.07 3.21
N ARG A 74 16.47 -11.18 2.65
CA ARG A 74 17.52 -12.00 3.28
C ARG A 74 18.75 -11.15 3.61
N ALA A 75 19.05 -11.00 4.90
CA ALA A 75 20.26 -10.34 5.36
C ALA A 75 21.50 -11.14 4.98
N SER A 76 22.48 -10.47 4.38
CA SER A 76 23.77 -11.08 4.04
C SER A 76 24.78 -10.98 5.20
N ASP A 77 24.54 -10.07 6.15
CA ASP A 77 25.39 -9.78 7.30
C ASP A 77 24.59 -10.00 8.60
N PRO A 78 25.09 -10.81 9.56
CA PRO A 78 24.45 -10.99 10.86
C PRO A 78 24.17 -9.69 11.62
N LYS A 79 25.01 -8.66 11.47
CA LYS A 79 24.76 -7.36 12.15
C LYS A 79 23.57 -6.63 11.56
N GLU A 80 23.47 -6.62 10.24
CA GLU A 80 22.31 -6.08 9.54
C GLU A 80 21.04 -6.85 9.92
N ALA A 81 21.13 -8.18 10.02
CA ALA A 81 19.99 -9.03 10.43
C ALA A 81 19.48 -8.64 11.82
N LEU A 82 20.38 -8.49 12.80
CA LEU A 82 20.02 -8.08 14.16
C LEU A 82 19.39 -6.68 14.20
N LEU A 83 19.93 -5.73 13.44
CA LEU A 83 19.36 -4.38 13.36
C LEU A 83 17.97 -4.39 12.72
N VAL A 84 17.77 -5.19 11.67
CA VAL A 84 16.45 -5.39 11.05
C VAL A 84 15.48 -6.04 12.04
N ASP A 85 15.91 -7.07 12.78
CA ASP A 85 15.07 -7.71 13.77
C ASP A 85 14.66 -6.74 14.89
N GLU A 86 15.60 -5.93 15.40
CA GLU A 86 15.32 -4.91 16.42
C GLU A 86 14.31 -3.87 15.95
N ILE A 87 14.47 -3.35 14.72
CA ILE A 87 13.58 -2.30 14.22
C ILE A 87 12.18 -2.84 13.91
N VAL A 88 12.03 -4.08 13.42
CA VAL A 88 10.72 -4.62 13.02
C VAL A 88 9.96 -5.25 14.18
N GLN A 89 10.62 -5.61 15.28
CA GLN A 89 10.00 -6.33 16.40
C GLN A 89 8.73 -5.63 16.96
N PRO A 90 8.68 -4.29 17.13
CA PRO A 90 7.46 -3.62 17.58
C PRO A 90 6.23 -3.86 16.69
N TRP A 91 6.43 -4.00 15.37
CA TRP A 91 5.34 -4.34 14.45
C TRP A 91 4.89 -5.78 14.61
N ILE A 92 5.80 -6.72 14.88
CA ILE A 92 5.45 -8.13 15.16
C ILE A 92 4.62 -8.21 16.44
N ASP A 93 5.09 -7.55 17.51
CA ASP A 93 4.40 -7.53 18.80
C ASP A 93 3.02 -6.85 18.70
N GLY A 94 2.92 -5.81 17.86
CA GLY A 94 1.67 -5.08 17.65
C GLY A 94 0.55 -5.90 17.02
N PHE A 95 0.84 -6.99 16.28
CA PHE A 95 -0.20 -7.92 15.82
C PHE A 95 -0.89 -8.64 16.99
N ILE A 96 -0.16 -8.92 18.08
CA ILE A 96 -0.68 -9.62 19.25
C ILE A 96 -1.69 -8.72 19.96
N THR A 97 -1.29 -7.51 20.31
CA THR A 97 -2.10 -6.57 21.09
C THR A 97 -3.15 -5.86 20.25
N GLY A 98 -2.84 -5.56 18.99
CA GLY A 98 -3.75 -4.90 18.06
C GLY A 98 -4.94 -5.76 17.64
N THR A 99 -4.81 -7.09 17.69
CA THR A 99 -5.91 -8.01 17.34
C THR A 99 -6.62 -8.61 18.56
N ASP A 100 -6.14 -8.35 19.77
CA ASP A 100 -6.75 -8.86 21.00
C ASP A 100 -7.90 -7.94 21.49
N PRO A 101 -9.16 -8.38 21.44
CA PRO A 101 -10.32 -7.54 21.80
C PRO A 101 -10.34 -7.11 23.27
N ASP A 102 -9.59 -7.80 24.14
CA ASP A 102 -9.49 -7.48 25.57
C ASP A 102 -8.36 -6.49 25.88
N HIS A 103 -7.53 -6.13 24.90
CA HIS A 103 -6.36 -5.26 25.09
C HIS A 103 -6.68 -3.79 24.77
N GLU A 104 -6.06 -2.84 25.49
CA GLU A 104 -6.29 -1.40 25.30
C GLU A 104 -5.96 -0.89 23.88
N ASP A 105 -4.94 -1.51 23.27
CA ASP A 105 -4.49 -1.21 21.91
C ASP A 105 -5.32 -1.88 20.80
N TYR A 106 -6.37 -2.64 21.13
CA TYR A 106 -7.20 -3.32 20.14
C TYR A 106 -7.59 -2.37 19.00
N TRP A 107 -7.41 -2.83 17.76
CA TRP A 107 -7.69 -2.03 16.57
C TRP A 107 -9.18 -1.72 16.40
N GLY A 108 -10.05 -2.43 17.10
CA GLY A 108 -11.49 -2.21 17.08
C GLY A 108 -12.21 -3.11 16.09
N VAL A 109 -13.53 -3.02 16.12
CA VAL A 109 -14.42 -3.73 15.20
C VAL A 109 -14.45 -3.00 13.88
N ILE A 110 -14.42 -3.74 12.76
CA ILE A 110 -14.55 -3.17 11.43
C ILE A 110 -16.03 -2.90 11.13
N HIS A 111 -16.39 -1.62 10.97
CA HIS A 111 -17.74 -1.20 10.58
C HIS A 111 -17.90 -1.13 9.06
N ASP A 112 -19.11 -0.82 8.58
CA ASP A 112 -19.39 -0.74 7.15
C ASP A 112 -18.72 0.49 6.56
N THR A 113 -17.96 0.34 5.46
CA THR A 113 -17.16 1.44 4.86
C THR A 113 -16.22 2.11 5.87
N ASP A 114 -15.43 1.31 6.59
CA ASP A 114 -14.51 1.75 7.64
C ASP A 114 -13.06 1.85 7.13
N GLN A 115 -12.30 2.85 7.61
CA GLN A 115 -10.88 3.01 7.31
C GLN A 115 -10.05 1.77 7.68
N ARG A 116 -10.45 1.00 8.71
CA ARG A 116 -9.81 -0.28 9.09
C ARG A 116 -9.80 -1.30 7.96
N MET A 117 -10.76 -1.22 7.03
CA MET A 117 -10.77 -2.06 5.83
C MET A 117 -9.58 -1.77 4.93
N VAL A 118 -9.17 -0.50 4.81
CA VAL A 118 -8.01 -0.07 4.03
C VAL A 118 -6.74 -0.67 4.61
N GLU A 119 -6.59 -0.59 5.93
CA GLU A 119 -5.40 -1.06 6.62
C GLU A 119 -5.28 -2.60 6.59
N ALA A 120 -6.40 -3.31 6.47
CA ALA A 120 -6.43 -4.77 6.34
C ALA A 120 -5.67 -5.29 5.10
N GLU A 121 -5.60 -4.54 4.00
CA GLU A 121 -4.79 -4.91 2.83
C GLU A 121 -3.30 -5.03 3.20
N ILE A 122 -2.80 -4.07 3.98
CA ILE A 122 -1.38 -3.96 4.30
C ILE A 122 -0.99 -4.99 5.36
N LEU A 123 -1.88 -5.23 6.31
CA LEU A 123 -1.78 -6.34 7.25
C LEU A 123 -1.74 -7.68 6.51
N ALA A 124 -2.61 -7.88 5.52
CA ALA A 124 -2.61 -9.07 4.69
C ALA A 124 -1.33 -9.20 3.86
N PHE A 125 -0.81 -8.11 3.30
CA PHE A 125 0.46 -8.10 2.58
C PHE A 125 1.60 -8.64 3.44
N VAL A 126 1.79 -8.13 4.67
CA VAL A 126 2.92 -8.56 5.49
C VAL A 126 2.77 -10.02 5.95
N LEU A 127 1.53 -10.48 6.20
CA LEU A 127 1.23 -11.88 6.50
C LEU A 127 1.57 -12.80 5.31
N LEU A 128 1.22 -12.39 4.09
CA LEU A 128 1.53 -13.14 2.86
C LEU A 128 3.03 -13.10 2.51
N ALA A 129 3.70 -11.97 2.77
CA ALA A 129 5.10 -11.77 2.43
C ALA A 129 6.03 -12.53 3.38
N ALA A 130 5.75 -12.51 4.68
CA ALA A 130 6.61 -13.09 5.72
C ALA A 130 5.80 -13.95 6.73
N PRO A 131 5.12 -15.01 6.28
CA PRO A 131 4.16 -15.76 7.09
C PRO A 131 4.79 -16.36 8.35
N ASP A 132 6.00 -16.93 8.26
CA ASP A 132 6.67 -17.56 9.40
C ASP A 132 7.10 -16.56 10.48
N ARG A 133 7.52 -15.36 10.03
CA ARG A 133 8.01 -14.29 10.92
C ARG A 133 6.87 -13.63 11.68
N ILE A 134 5.75 -13.39 11.00
CA ILE A 134 4.58 -12.74 11.61
C ILE A 134 3.65 -13.77 12.22
N TYR A 135 2.97 -14.60 11.42
CA TYR A 135 1.89 -15.47 11.89
C TYR A 135 2.42 -16.77 12.47
N GLY A 136 3.43 -17.39 11.86
CA GLY A 136 3.99 -18.68 12.26
C GLY A 136 4.52 -18.68 13.69
N SER A 137 5.14 -17.57 14.11
CA SER A 137 5.73 -17.35 15.42
C SER A 137 4.71 -17.10 16.55
N LEU A 138 3.45 -16.81 16.22
CA LEU A 138 2.39 -16.54 17.19
C LEU A 138 1.89 -17.80 17.91
N ASP A 139 1.43 -17.61 19.14
CA ASP A 139 0.69 -18.62 19.89
C ASP A 139 -0.71 -18.87 19.32
N ALA A 140 -1.40 -19.88 19.83
CA ALA A 140 -2.72 -20.26 19.34
C ALA A 140 -3.78 -19.16 19.52
N ARG A 141 -3.71 -18.37 20.61
CA ARG A 141 -4.66 -17.29 20.88
C ARG A 141 -4.44 -16.13 19.91
N SER A 142 -3.21 -15.69 19.73
CA SER A 142 -2.87 -14.61 18.81
C SER A 142 -3.16 -15.00 17.35
N LYS A 143 -2.90 -16.25 16.95
CA LYS A 143 -3.30 -16.77 15.64
C LYS A 143 -4.80 -16.66 15.43
N HIS A 144 -5.60 -17.10 16.42
CA HIS A 144 -7.05 -17.00 16.39
C HIS A 144 -7.53 -15.55 16.28
N ASN A 145 -6.94 -14.64 17.05
CA ASN A 145 -7.28 -13.22 17.06
C ASN A 145 -6.98 -12.54 15.71
N VAL A 146 -5.79 -12.76 15.14
CA VAL A 146 -5.42 -12.23 13.82
C VAL A 146 -6.38 -12.74 12.74
N THR A 147 -6.66 -14.05 12.74
CA THR A 147 -7.61 -14.65 11.81
C THR A 147 -9.00 -14.05 11.95
N ASN A 148 -9.52 -13.92 13.16
CA ASN A 148 -10.83 -13.34 13.40
C ASN A 148 -10.90 -11.86 13.01
N TRP A 149 -9.84 -11.09 13.25
CA TRP A 149 -9.81 -9.68 12.90
C TRP A 149 -9.94 -9.48 11.38
N LEU A 150 -9.18 -10.23 10.57
CA LEU A 150 -9.31 -10.19 9.11
C LEU A 150 -10.67 -10.70 8.62
N ARG A 151 -11.25 -11.73 9.27
CA ARG A 151 -12.58 -12.25 8.91
C ARG A 151 -13.71 -11.24 9.10
N GLN A 152 -13.51 -10.16 9.86
CA GLN A 152 -14.53 -9.13 10.01
C GLN A 152 -14.87 -8.43 8.68
N LEU A 153 -14.02 -8.52 7.65
CA LEU A 153 -14.31 -7.98 6.31
C LEU A 153 -15.39 -8.79 5.56
N HIS A 154 -15.64 -10.05 5.96
CA HIS A 154 -16.61 -10.91 5.29
C HIS A 154 -18.01 -10.32 5.36
N HIS A 155 -18.70 -10.32 4.22
CA HIS A 155 -20.06 -9.82 4.04
C HIS A 155 -20.24 -8.32 4.32
N LYS A 156 -19.16 -7.58 4.56
CA LYS A 156 -19.24 -6.14 4.79
C LYS A 156 -19.52 -5.38 3.50
N PRO A 157 -20.41 -4.37 3.52
CA PRO A 157 -20.52 -3.41 2.44
C PRO A 157 -19.20 -2.67 2.25
N MET A 158 -18.71 -2.63 1.01
CA MET A 158 -17.52 -1.90 0.63
C MET A 158 -17.81 -1.00 -0.58
N PRO A 159 -17.14 0.15 -0.71
CA PRO A 159 -17.23 0.98 -1.91
C PRO A 159 -16.89 0.21 -3.19
N MET A 160 -17.53 0.58 -4.30
CA MET A 160 -17.27 -0.01 -5.62
C MET A 160 -16.05 0.68 -6.28
N ASN A 161 -14.90 0.56 -5.65
CA ASN A 161 -13.63 1.15 -6.07
C ASN A 161 -12.47 0.21 -5.73
N ASN A 162 -11.24 0.71 -5.70
CA ASN A 162 -10.06 -0.08 -5.30
C ASN A 162 -10.18 -0.79 -3.94
N TRP A 163 -11.14 -0.42 -3.07
CA TRP A 163 -11.33 -1.05 -1.76
C TRP A 163 -11.58 -2.56 -1.84
N ARG A 164 -12.07 -3.04 -2.98
CA ARG A 164 -12.26 -4.48 -3.22
C ARG A 164 -10.95 -5.26 -3.15
N TRP A 165 -9.81 -4.64 -3.49
CA TRP A 165 -8.50 -5.26 -3.29
C TRP A 165 -8.23 -5.60 -1.83
N PHE A 166 -8.68 -4.77 -0.89
CA PHE A 166 -8.37 -4.95 0.52
C PHE A 166 -8.97 -6.25 1.05
N ARG A 167 -10.22 -6.55 0.64
CA ARG A 167 -10.87 -7.82 0.98
C ARG A 167 -10.30 -9.01 0.21
N VAL A 168 -9.93 -8.83 -1.06
CA VAL A 168 -9.22 -9.87 -1.82
C VAL A 168 -7.93 -10.27 -1.10
N PHE A 169 -7.09 -9.32 -0.68
CA PHE A 169 -5.84 -9.63 0.02
C PHE A 169 -6.08 -10.22 1.41
N ALA A 170 -7.05 -9.69 2.17
CA ALA A 170 -7.45 -10.30 3.44
C ALA A 170 -7.84 -11.77 3.27
N ASN A 171 -8.63 -12.10 2.24
CA ASN A 171 -9.02 -13.47 1.92
C ASN A 171 -7.84 -14.34 1.47
N LEU A 172 -6.92 -13.80 0.65
CA LEU A 172 -5.68 -14.51 0.30
C LEU A 172 -4.85 -14.84 1.55
N ALA A 173 -4.67 -13.90 2.47
CA ALA A 173 -3.95 -14.13 3.72
C ALA A 173 -4.66 -15.17 4.61
N LEU A 174 -5.99 -15.09 4.72
CA LEU A 174 -6.79 -16.05 5.48
C LEU A 174 -6.62 -17.49 4.96
N VAL A 175 -6.65 -17.69 3.65
CA VAL A 175 -6.48 -19.02 3.04
C VAL A 175 -5.03 -19.49 3.15
N LYS A 176 -4.07 -18.67 2.73
CA LYS A 176 -2.68 -19.10 2.55
C LYS A 176 -1.85 -19.13 3.84
N VAL A 177 -2.25 -18.35 4.84
CA VAL A 177 -1.48 -18.17 6.08
C VAL A 177 -2.27 -18.63 7.30
N CYS A 178 -3.55 -18.24 7.39
CA CYS A 178 -4.39 -18.58 8.54
C CYS A 178 -5.06 -19.96 8.48
N GLY A 179 -4.99 -20.65 7.34
CA GLY A 179 -5.52 -22.01 7.18
C GLY A 179 -7.03 -22.09 6.99
N LEU A 180 -7.70 -21.02 6.54
CA LEU A 180 -9.10 -21.11 6.09
C LEU A 180 -9.21 -21.91 4.79
N SER A 181 -10.36 -22.55 4.57
CA SER A 181 -10.64 -23.19 3.28
C SER A 181 -10.85 -22.14 2.21
N LEU A 182 -10.40 -22.40 0.98
CA LEU A 182 -10.70 -21.54 -0.15
C LEU A 182 -12.22 -21.44 -0.38
N ASP A 183 -12.95 -22.53 -0.17
CA ASP A 183 -14.40 -22.59 -0.33
C ASP A 183 -15.14 -21.57 0.56
N ASP A 184 -14.57 -21.23 1.73
CA ASP A 184 -15.17 -20.29 2.69
C ASP A 184 -15.17 -18.84 2.16
N VAL A 185 -14.28 -18.51 1.23
CA VAL A 185 -14.06 -17.13 0.73
C VAL A 185 -14.23 -16.99 -0.78
N GLN A 186 -14.37 -18.12 -1.49
CA GLN A 186 -14.32 -18.16 -2.96
C GLN A 186 -15.39 -17.28 -3.61
N GLU A 187 -16.64 -17.35 -3.16
CA GLU A 187 -17.75 -16.61 -3.77
C GLU A 187 -17.54 -15.09 -3.67
N GLU A 188 -17.23 -14.59 -2.47
CA GLU A 188 -17.04 -13.16 -2.23
C GLU A 188 -15.77 -12.64 -2.92
N MET A 189 -14.67 -13.40 -2.86
CA MET A 189 -13.43 -13.04 -3.53
C MET A 189 -13.60 -13.02 -5.06
N ALA A 190 -14.36 -13.97 -5.63
CA ALA A 190 -14.68 -13.98 -7.05
C ALA A 190 -15.51 -12.76 -7.46
N ALA A 191 -16.55 -12.41 -6.70
CA ALA A 191 -17.39 -11.25 -6.97
C ALA A 191 -16.60 -9.92 -6.93
N ASP A 192 -15.67 -9.79 -5.99
CA ASP A 192 -14.78 -8.62 -5.92
C ASP A 192 -13.82 -8.56 -7.10
N LEU A 193 -13.20 -9.69 -7.47
CA LEU A 193 -12.28 -9.76 -8.62
C LEU A 193 -13.01 -9.48 -9.94
N GLU A 194 -14.22 -9.98 -10.12
CA GLU A 194 -15.07 -9.69 -11.29
C GLU A 194 -15.38 -8.19 -11.38
N LEU A 195 -15.75 -7.56 -10.26
CA LEU A 195 -15.98 -6.11 -10.21
C LEU A 195 -14.70 -5.33 -10.53
N LEU A 196 -13.57 -5.69 -9.91
CA LEU A 196 -12.26 -5.08 -10.16
C LEU A 196 -11.85 -5.18 -11.64
N ASP A 197 -12.15 -6.30 -12.30
CA ASP A 197 -11.86 -6.50 -13.71
C ASP A 197 -12.65 -5.56 -14.64
N THR A 198 -13.81 -5.04 -14.19
CA THR A 198 -14.58 -4.02 -14.93
C THR A 198 -13.89 -2.65 -14.98
N PHE A 199 -12.89 -2.40 -14.12
CA PHE A 199 -12.22 -1.10 -14.04
C PHE A 199 -11.16 -0.92 -15.13
N TYR A 200 -10.77 -2.00 -15.81
CA TYR A 200 -9.81 -1.97 -16.90
C TYR A 200 -10.32 -1.13 -18.08
N ARG A 201 -9.43 -0.31 -18.65
CA ARG A 201 -9.75 0.57 -19.77
C ARG A 201 -9.04 0.14 -21.04
N LEU A 202 -7.76 0.47 -21.13
CA LEU A 202 -6.94 0.26 -22.33
C LEU A 202 -5.46 0.44 -21.97
N ASP A 203 -4.56 -0.24 -22.69
CA ASP A 203 -3.11 -0.09 -22.56
C ASP A 203 -2.60 -0.20 -21.12
N GLY A 204 -3.15 -1.16 -20.36
CA GLY A 204 -2.81 -1.36 -18.96
C GLY A 204 -3.46 -0.37 -17.98
N TRP A 205 -4.07 0.73 -18.45
CA TRP A 205 -4.73 1.68 -17.56
C TRP A 205 -6.04 1.12 -17.02
N SER A 206 -6.24 1.32 -15.72
CA SER A 206 -7.48 1.03 -15.02
C SER A 206 -7.95 2.28 -14.29
N ALA A 207 -9.26 2.41 -14.16
CA ALA A 207 -9.86 3.41 -13.31
C ALA A 207 -9.89 2.94 -11.85
N ASP A 208 -10.17 3.87 -10.95
CA ASP A 208 -10.38 3.60 -9.53
C ASP A 208 -11.78 3.04 -9.20
N GLY A 209 -12.55 2.61 -10.20
CA GLY A 209 -13.93 2.17 -10.06
C GLY A 209 -14.60 1.96 -11.42
N PRO A 210 -15.89 1.58 -11.47
CA PRO A 210 -16.61 1.43 -12.72
C PRO A 210 -16.55 2.73 -13.52
N TRP A 211 -16.24 2.62 -14.81
CA TRP A 211 -16.17 3.78 -15.68
C TRP A 211 -17.56 4.27 -16.06
N GLN A 212 -17.75 5.58 -16.05
CA GLN A 212 -19.03 6.18 -16.46
C GLN A 212 -19.39 5.86 -17.91
N THR A 213 -20.67 5.57 -18.13
CA THR A 213 -21.31 5.62 -19.46
C THR A 213 -21.35 7.06 -19.99
N PRO A 214 -21.46 7.28 -21.31
CA PRO A 214 -21.64 8.61 -21.88
C PRO A 214 -22.81 9.39 -21.26
N GLU A 215 -23.92 8.72 -20.98
CA GLU A 215 -25.11 9.33 -20.38
C GLU A 215 -24.88 9.75 -18.92
N GLN A 216 -24.17 8.94 -18.13
CA GLN A 216 -23.77 9.30 -16.77
C GLN A 216 -22.79 10.48 -16.79
N ALA A 217 -21.88 10.49 -17.75
CA ALA A 217 -20.92 11.57 -17.96
C ALA A 217 -21.62 12.90 -18.28
N GLU A 218 -22.66 12.90 -19.11
CA GLU A 218 -23.46 14.09 -19.42
C GLU A 218 -24.23 14.61 -18.20
N LYS A 219 -24.86 13.69 -17.45
CA LYS A 219 -25.56 14.04 -16.19
C LYS A 219 -24.62 14.68 -15.19
N GLU A 220 -23.39 14.20 -15.08
CA GLU A 220 -22.40 14.74 -14.15
C GLU A 220 -21.98 16.16 -14.55
N VAL A 221 -21.78 16.39 -15.85
CA VAL A 221 -21.48 17.74 -16.36
C VAL A 221 -22.64 18.69 -16.09
N ALA A 222 -23.89 18.24 -16.26
CA ALA A 222 -25.07 19.03 -15.94
C ALA A 222 -25.14 19.36 -14.44
N ALA A 223 -24.97 18.37 -13.57
CA ALA A 223 -24.96 18.54 -12.12
C ALA A 223 -23.82 19.47 -11.66
N TYR A 224 -22.64 19.38 -12.26
CA TYR A 224 -21.52 20.27 -11.97
C TYR A 224 -21.81 21.71 -12.38
N LYS A 225 -22.46 21.94 -13.52
CA LYS A 225 -22.85 23.30 -13.95
C LYS A 225 -23.83 23.95 -12.96
N GLU A 226 -24.69 23.16 -12.34
CA GLU A 226 -25.66 23.64 -11.35
C GLU A 226 -25.04 23.83 -9.96
N THR A 227 -24.24 22.86 -9.50
CA THR A 227 -23.79 22.78 -8.10
C THR A 227 -22.35 23.23 -7.87
N GLY A 228 -21.54 23.36 -8.93
CA GLY A 228 -20.09 23.54 -8.84
C GLY A 228 -19.34 22.32 -8.30
N ARG A 229 -20.03 21.20 -8.06
CA ARG A 229 -19.50 19.98 -7.44
C ARG A 229 -19.46 18.82 -8.42
N ARG A 230 -18.38 18.03 -8.41
CA ARG A 230 -18.17 16.87 -9.28
C ARG A 230 -18.36 15.53 -8.57
N ASP A 231 -18.70 15.54 -7.29
CA ASP A 231 -18.89 14.33 -6.48
C ASP A 231 -20.35 13.83 -6.46
N THR A 232 -21.27 14.54 -7.12
CA THR A 232 -22.71 14.27 -7.09
C THR A 232 -23.16 13.02 -7.86
N ILE A 233 -22.34 12.46 -8.77
CA ILE A 233 -22.70 11.28 -9.58
C ILE A 233 -21.97 9.99 -9.18
N GLY A 234 -21.02 10.06 -8.23
CA GLY A 234 -20.49 8.90 -7.49
C GLY A 234 -19.76 7.79 -8.27
N ILE A 235 -19.67 7.86 -9.61
CA ILE A 235 -19.07 6.82 -10.47
C ILE A 235 -17.92 7.41 -11.30
N GLY A 236 -16.85 6.63 -11.49
CA GLY A 236 -15.49 7.11 -11.78
C GLY A 236 -15.21 7.59 -13.21
N ARG A 237 -14.42 8.68 -13.29
CA ARG A 237 -13.62 9.10 -14.46
C ARG A 237 -12.10 9.09 -14.19
N GLN A 238 -11.67 8.57 -13.05
CA GLN A 238 -10.31 8.81 -12.57
C GLN A 238 -9.42 7.60 -12.90
N ALA A 239 -8.73 7.73 -14.04
CA ALA A 239 -7.52 6.99 -14.36
C ALA A 239 -6.35 7.98 -14.24
N ASP A 240 -5.59 7.87 -13.17
CA ASP A 240 -4.56 8.80 -12.73
C ASP A 240 -3.34 8.05 -12.18
N TYR A 241 -2.31 8.76 -11.69
CA TYR A 241 -1.11 8.06 -11.20
C TYR A 241 -1.41 7.13 -10.02
N TYR A 242 -2.39 7.48 -9.18
CA TYR A 242 -2.70 6.72 -7.98
C TYR A 242 -3.33 5.39 -8.35
N SER A 243 -4.40 5.41 -9.15
CA SER A 243 -5.01 4.20 -9.70
C SER A 243 -4.04 3.42 -10.59
N GLY A 244 -3.29 4.12 -11.45
CA GLY A 244 -2.35 3.53 -12.39
C GLY A 244 -1.15 2.88 -11.72
N SER A 245 -0.34 3.61 -10.96
CA SER A 245 0.92 3.11 -10.40
C SER A 245 0.77 2.35 -9.09
N PHE A 246 -0.22 2.73 -8.28
CA PHE A 246 -0.37 2.26 -6.92
C PHE A 246 -1.66 1.43 -6.79
N ALA A 247 -2.81 2.02 -6.51
CA ALA A 247 -4.00 1.28 -6.07
C ALA A 247 -4.48 0.12 -6.97
N ILE A 248 -4.30 0.15 -8.30
CA ILE A 248 -4.72 -0.96 -9.17
C ILE A 248 -3.55 -1.80 -9.68
N GLN A 249 -2.55 -1.22 -10.36
CA GLN A 249 -1.46 -2.05 -10.90
C GLN A 249 -0.60 -2.68 -9.81
N PHE A 250 -0.34 -1.97 -8.71
CA PHE A 250 0.40 -2.54 -7.58
C PHE A 250 -0.34 -3.75 -7.01
N SER A 251 -1.64 -3.61 -6.75
CA SER A 251 -2.49 -4.68 -6.24
C SER A 251 -2.64 -5.84 -7.24
N GLN A 252 -2.77 -5.58 -8.54
CA GLN A 252 -2.74 -6.65 -9.57
C GLN A 252 -1.41 -7.42 -9.56
N LEU A 253 -0.27 -6.73 -9.45
CA LEU A 253 1.04 -7.35 -9.39
C LEU A 253 1.26 -8.15 -8.09
N LEU A 254 0.76 -7.66 -6.97
CA LEU A 254 0.74 -8.42 -5.72
C LEU A 254 -0.17 -9.66 -5.82
N PHE A 255 -1.31 -9.56 -6.52
CA PHE A 255 -2.15 -10.72 -6.80
C PHE A 255 -1.43 -11.73 -7.69
N VAL A 256 -0.68 -11.29 -8.70
CA VAL A 256 0.19 -12.19 -9.49
C VAL A 256 1.18 -12.92 -8.57
N ARG A 257 1.76 -12.24 -7.58
CA ARG A 257 2.71 -12.86 -6.66
C ARG A 257 2.04 -13.86 -5.70
N PHE A 258 0.91 -13.52 -5.12
CA PHE A 258 0.32 -14.27 -4.00
C PHE A 258 -0.86 -15.17 -4.37
N GLY A 259 -1.59 -14.84 -5.45
CA GLY A 259 -2.84 -15.50 -5.86
C GLY A 259 -2.76 -16.32 -7.15
N SER A 260 -1.59 -16.41 -7.81
CA SER A 260 -1.45 -17.16 -9.09
C SER A 260 -1.82 -18.64 -9.01
N ASP A 261 -1.66 -19.27 -7.86
CA ASP A 261 -2.04 -20.67 -7.62
C ASP A 261 -3.55 -20.86 -7.42
N ILE A 262 -4.26 -19.81 -6.97
CA ILE A 262 -5.70 -19.81 -6.76
C ILE A 262 -6.43 -19.47 -8.06
N ASP A 263 -5.99 -18.43 -8.78
CA ASP A 263 -6.51 -18.10 -10.10
C ASP A 263 -5.39 -17.80 -11.11
N PRO A 264 -4.84 -18.84 -11.75
CA PRO A 264 -3.77 -18.68 -12.73
C PRO A 264 -4.22 -17.92 -13.98
N SER A 265 -5.51 -18.00 -14.33
CA SER A 265 -6.06 -17.36 -15.52
C SER A 265 -6.08 -15.84 -15.37
N ARG A 266 -6.58 -15.34 -14.23
CA ARG A 266 -6.62 -13.92 -13.92
C ARG A 266 -5.22 -13.37 -13.65
N ALA A 267 -4.35 -14.15 -13.01
CA ALA A 267 -2.95 -13.78 -12.87
C ALA A 267 -2.28 -13.53 -14.23
N GLU A 268 -2.55 -14.34 -15.26
CA GLU A 268 -1.97 -14.07 -16.59
C GLU A 268 -2.55 -12.82 -17.26
N ILE A 269 -3.85 -12.55 -17.08
CA ILE A 269 -4.46 -11.29 -17.50
C ILE A 269 -3.72 -10.11 -16.85
N TYR A 270 -3.43 -10.19 -15.55
CA TYR A 270 -2.72 -9.12 -14.82
C TYR A 270 -1.25 -8.99 -15.25
N ARG A 271 -0.56 -10.09 -15.56
CA ARG A 271 0.77 -10.02 -16.20
C ARG A 271 0.71 -9.28 -17.53
N GLN A 272 -0.31 -9.55 -18.35
CA GLN A 272 -0.48 -8.85 -19.62
C GLN A 272 -0.79 -7.37 -19.42
N ARG A 273 -1.69 -7.01 -18.50
CA ARG A 273 -1.99 -5.61 -18.17
C ARG A 273 -0.75 -4.86 -17.66
N ALA A 274 0.11 -5.52 -16.88
CA ALA A 274 1.37 -4.94 -16.43
C ALA A 274 2.34 -4.69 -17.60
N ARG A 275 2.41 -5.61 -18.59
CA ARG A 275 3.18 -5.41 -19.82
C ARG A 275 2.67 -4.21 -20.61
N ASP A 276 1.36 -4.11 -20.79
CA ASP A 276 0.73 -3.01 -21.53
C ASP A 276 0.96 -1.67 -20.81
N PHE A 277 0.77 -1.62 -19.49
CA PHE A 277 1.01 -0.43 -18.68
C PHE A 277 2.49 -0.01 -18.73
N GLY A 278 3.40 -0.98 -18.57
CA GLY A 278 4.84 -0.77 -18.59
C GLY A 278 5.39 -0.27 -19.93
N ALA A 279 4.67 -0.45 -21.05
CA ALA A 279 5.08 0.09 -22.35
C ALA A 279 5.06 1.63 -22.37
N GLY A 280 4.17 2.25 -21.60
CA GLY A 280 3.96 3.70 -21.58
C GLY A 280 4.36 4.40 -20.26
N PHE A 281 4.11 3.77 -19.12
CA PHE A 281 4.17 4.43 -17.81
C PHE A 281 5.55 5.02 -17.46
N TRP A 282 6.63 4.42 -17.91
CA TRP A 282 7.99 4.93 -17.68
C TRP A 282 8.20 6.36 -18.20
N ARG A 283 7.39 6.82 -19.18
CA ARG A 283 7.45 8.17 -19.77
C ARG A 283 6.97 9.27 -18.82
N TYR A 284 6.35 8.90 -17.70
CA TYR A 284 5.95 9.83 -16.63
C TYR A 284 7.12 10.19 -15.71
N PHE A 285 8.32 9.69 -16.00
CA PHE A 285 9.54 9.96 -15.26
C PHE A 285 10.57 10.64 -16.17
N ASP A 286 11.27 11.63 -15.63
CA ASP A 286 12.45 12.18 -16.29
C ASP A 286 13.67 11.25 -16.13
N ALA A 287 14.77 11.60 -16.81
CA ALA A 287 16.03 10.84 -16.73
C ALA A 287 16.67 10.88 -15.33
N GLY A 288 16.28 11.83 -14.46
CA GLY A 288 16.73 11.97 -13.08
C GLY A 288 15.91 11.17 -12.07
N GLY A 289 14.73 10.67 -12.44
CA GLY A 289 13.78 9.96 -11.58
C GLY A 289 12.64 10.82 -11.02
N ALA A 290 12.54 12.09 -11.43
CA ALA A 290 11.41 12.93 -11.06
C ALA A 290 10.15 12.40 -11.75
N ALA A 291 9.07 12.20 -10.99
CA ALA A 291 7.77 11.86 -11.54
C ALA A 291 6.97 13.13 -11.86
N ILE A 292 6.16 13.10 -12.92
CA ILE A 292 5.13 14.13 -13.14
C ILE A 292 4.10 14.04 -11.99
N PRO A 293 3.82 15.13 -11.26
CA PRO A 293 2.76 15.13 -10.26
C PRO A 293 1.39 15.28 -10.94
N PHE A 294 0.74 14.18 -11.32
CA PHE A 294 -0.58 14.20 -11.97
C PHE A 294 -1.55 13.27 -11.26
N GLY A 295 -2.72 13.76 -10.83
CA GLY A 295 -3.75 12.93 -10.21
C GLY A 295 -4.00 13.22 -8.74
N ARG A 296 -4.67 12.29 -8.05
CA ARG A 296 -5.09 12.42 -6.64
C ARG A 296 -4.11 11.76 -5.69
N SER A 297 -4.25 12.06 -4.40
CA SER A 297 -3.45 11.45 -3.33
C SER A 297 -1.95 11.65 -3.52
N LEU A 298 -1.52 12.75 -4.16
CA LEU A 298 -0.11 13.05 -4.44
C LEU A 298 0.79 12.89 -3.22
N THR A 299 0.27 13.16 -2.05
CA THR A 299 1.02 13.04 -0.79
C THR A 299 1.55 11.62 -0.47
N TYR A 300 1.15 10.58 -1.21
CA TYR A 300 1.88 9.30 -1.32
C TYR A 300 3.13 9.42 -2.20
N ARG A 301 4.18 10.05 -1.66
CA ARG A 301 5.38 10.46 -2.39
C ARG A 301 6.06 9.33 -3.17
N PHE A 302 6.16 8.15 -2.57
CA PHE A 302 6.83 7.00 -3.18
C PHE A 302 5.92 6.15 -4.08
N ALA A 303 4.61 6.37 -4.04
CA ALA A 303 3.62 5.56 -4.77
C ALA A 303 3.76 5.65 -6.29
N CYS A 304 4.31 6.75 -6.83
CA CYS A 304 4.66 6.84 -8.26
C CYS A 304 5.68 5.75 -8.64
N GLY A 305 6.62 5.41 -7.77
CA GLY A 305 7.56 4.31 -7.98
C GLY A 305 6.98 2.92 -7.70
N GLY A 306 5.77 2.83 -7.15
CA GLY A 306 5.14 1.60 -6.67
C GLY A 306 5.07 0.51 -7.73
N PHE A 307 4.69 0.85 -8.96
CA PHE A 307 4.66 -0.09 -10.08
C PHE A 307 6.00 -0.80 -10.28
N PHE A 308 7.13 -0.06 -10.26
CA PHE A 308 8.45 -0.67 -10.46
C PHE A 308 8.86 -1.56 -9.28
N ALA A 309 8.47 -1.20 -8.06
CA ALA A 309 8.72 -2.02 -6.87
C ALA A 309 7.91 -3.33 -6.92
N ALA A 310 6.60 -3.25 -7.19
CA ALA A 310 5.76 -4.43 -7.35
C ALA A 310 6.17 -5.30 -8.54
N LEU A 311 6.58 -4.69 -9.66
CA LEU A 311 7.05 -5.42 -10.84
C LEU A 311 8.34 -6.20 -10.54
N ALA A 312 9.25 -5.63 -9.74
CA ALA A 312 10.46 -6.34 -9.31
C ALA A 312 10.17 -7.48 -8.32
N PHE A 313 9.02 -7.44 -7.65
CA PHE A 313 8.59 -8.44 -6.67
C PHE A 313 7.68 -9.52 -7.30
N ALA A 314 6.96 -9.19 -8.36
CA ALA A 314 6.04 -10.08 -9.06
C ALA A 314 6.73 -10.86 -10.19
N ASP A 315 6.27 -12.08 -10.44
CA ASP A 315 6.78 -12.94 -11.50
C ASP A 315 6.15 -12.56 -12.87
N VAL A 316 6.56 -11.41 -13.42
CA VAL A 316 6.14 -10.91 -14.74
C VAL A 316 7.29 -11.03 -15.74
N PHE A 317 7.12 -11.94 -16.70
CA PHE A 317 8.11 -12.16 -17.77
C PHE A 317 7.73 -11.42 -19.06
N ASN A 318 8.72 -11.25 -19.95
CA ASN A 318 8.57 -10.66 -21.29
C ASN A 318 8.03 -9.23 -21.29
N MET A 319 8.51 -8.40 -20.36
CA MET A 319 8.19 -6.96 -20.35
C MET A 319 8.69 -6.27 -21.63
N PRO A 320 7.96 -5.27 -22.16
CA PRO A 320 8.41 -4.49 -23.30
C PRO A 320 9.58 -3.57 -22.92
N ALA A 321 10.42 -3.23 -23.90
CA ALA A 321 11.44 -2.20 -23.73
C ALA A 321 10.79 -0.86 -23.30
N PRO A 322 11.41 -0.10 -22.38
CA PRO A 322 12.73 -0.31 -21.80
C PRO A 322 12.75 -1.17 -20.51
N LEU A 323 11.63 -1.80 -20.13
CA LEU A 323 11.50 -2.57 -18.88
C LEU A 323 11.75 -4.08 -19.06
N ASP A 324 12.29 -4.49 -20.21
CA ASP A 324 12.52 -5.86 -20.65
C ASP A 324 13.58 -6.64 -19.86
N ASN A 325 14.26 -5.98 -18.91
CA ASN A 325 15.25 -6.62 -18.05
C ASN A 325 15.19 -6.07 -16.60
N PRO A 326 15.53 -6.89 -15.58
CA PRO A 326 15.48 -6.48 -14.18
C PRO A 326 16.36 -5.26 -13.84
N GLY A 327 17.48 -5.09 -14.55
CA GLY A 327 18.38 -3.95 -14.37
C GLY A 327 17.72 -2.62 -14.72
N ALA A 328 16.89 -2.60 -15.77
CA ALA A 328 16.13 -1.42 -16.15
C ALA A 328 15.02 -1.09 -15.14
N VAL A 329 14.24 -2.09 -14.70
CA VAL A 329 13.21 -1.92 -13.65
C VAL A 329 13.82 -1.36 -12.37
N LYS A 330 14.92 -1.97 -11.90
CA LYS A 330 15.72 -1.46 -10.77
C LYS A 330 16.22 -0.03 -11.04
N GLY A 331 16.68 0.25 -12.26
CA GLY A 331 17.16 1.57 -12.65
C GLY A 331 16.09 2.67 -12.50
N PHE A 332 14.86 2.42 -12.95
CA PHE A 332 13.73 3.35 -12.78
C PHE A 332 13.41 3.58 -11.30
N LEU A 333 13.23 2.50 -10.54
CA LEU A 333 12.93 2.59 -9.10
C LEU A 333 14.01 3.36 -8.34
N LEU A 334 15.29 3.00 -8.52
CA LEU A 334 16.38 3.63 -7.77
C LEU A 334 16.65 5.08 -8.19
N ARG A 335 16.38 5.47 -9.44
CA ARG A 335 16.44 6.89 -9.81
C ARG A 335 15.34 7.67 -9.09
N HIS A 336 14.13 7.12 -9.04
CA HIS A 336 13.01 7.76 -8.33
C HIS A 336 13.27 7.94 -6.83
N LEU A 337 13.75 6.90 -6.15
CA LEU A 337 14.08 6.98 -4.73
C LEU A 337 15.23 7.97 -4.47
N ARG A 338 16.27 7.99 -5.30
CA ARG A 338 17.37 8.97 -5.20
C ARG A 338 16.91 10.40 -5.46
N TRP A 339 15.94 10.59 -6.36
CA TRP A 339 15.35 11.91 -6.58
C TRP A 339 14.69 12.41 -5.30
N TRP A 340 13.87 11.57 -4.64
CA TRP A 340 13.25 11.92 -3.36
C TRP A 340 14.27 12.18 -2.25
N ALA A 341 15.28 11.32 -2.09
CA ALA A 341 16.35 11.52 -1.11
C ALA A 341 17.03 12.89 -1.27
N ARG A 342 17.37 13.28 -2.51
CA ARG A 342 18.01 14.57 -2.81
C ARG A 342 17.09 15.79 -2.64
N HIS A 343 15.77 15.61 -2.70
CA HIS A 343 14.77 16.68 -2.59
C HIS A 343 13.96 16.59 -1.28
N SER A 344 14.53 15.98 -0.24
CA SER A 344 13.84 15.68 1.01
C SER A 344 13.93 16.76 2.09
N THR A 345 14.50 17.93 1.80
CA THR A 345 14.76 19.00 2.80
C THR A 345 13.52 19.49 3.53
N SER A 346 12.33 19.30 2.95
CA SER A 346 11.07 19.81 3.47
C SER A 346 9.97 18.75 3.62
N ILE A 347 10.33 17.46 3.53
CA ILE A 347 9.35 16.36 3.61
C ILE A 347 9.33 15.66 4.97
N PHE A 348 10.20 16.05 5.90
CA PHE A 348 10.28 15.49 7.25
C PHE A 348 9.95 16.54 8.30
N ASN A 349 9.20 16.16 9.32
CA ASN A 349 9.00 16.94 10.54
C ASN A 349 10.29 16.99 11.37
N THR A 350 10.31 17.81 12.42
CA THR A 350 11.48 17.93 13.30
C THR A 350 11.80 16.67 14.09
N ASP A 351 10.83 15.78 14.27
CA ASP A 351 10.99 14.47 14.90
C ASP A 351 11.44 13.38 13.91
N GLY A 352 11.61 13.71 12.63
CA GLY A 352 12.01 12.79 11.57
C GLY A 352 10.86 12.06 10.87
N THR A 353 9.61 12.20 11.33
CA THR A 353 8.44 11.61 10.66
C THR A 353 8.15 12.31 9.33
N LEU A 354 7.53 11.63 8.37
CA LEU A 354 7.13 12.27 7.11
C LEU A 354 6.01 13.30 7.35
N SER A 355 6.14 14.47 6.74
CA SER A 355 5.11 15.51 6.76
C SER A 355 4.02 15.22 5.71
N ILE A 356 2.82 15.77 5.86
CA ILE A 356 1.78 15.68 4.83
C ILE A 356 2.10 16.65 3.69
N GLY A 357 2.17 16.16 2.46
CA GLY A 357 2.31 16.97 1.25
C GLY A 357 3.20 16.38 0.17
N TRP A 358 3.67 17.20 -0.76
CA TRP A 358 4.52 16.75 -1.87
C TRP A 358 5.99 17.09 -1.60
N LEU A 359 6.50 18.20 -2.13
CA LEU A 359 7.87 18.66 -1.85
C LEU A 359 7.97 19.54 -0.61
N TYR A 360 6.84 19.96 -0.07
CA TYR A 360 6.72 20.83 1.09
C TYR A 360 5.43 20.49 1.83
N PRO A 361 5.34 20.83 3.13
CA PRO A 361 4.20 20.47 3.94
C PRO A 361 2.99 21.30 3.53
N TYR A 362 1.82 20.67 3.48
CA TYR A 362 0.54 21.37 3.35
C TYR A 362 -0.12 21.48 4.71
N VAL A 363 -0.63 22.67 5.03
CA VAL A 363 -1.41 22.93 6.26
C VAL A 363 -2.85 22.38 6.12
N THR A 364 -3.30 22.09 4.89
CA THR A 364 -4.61 21.48 4.60
C THR A 364 -4.44 20.50 3.44
N PRO A 365 -4.73 19.20 3.61
CA PRO A 365 -4.58 18.23 2.52
C PRO A 365 -5.63 18.49 1.43
N CYS A 366 -5.25 18.31 0.16
CA CYS A 366 -6.23 18.22 -0.94
C CYS A 366 -6.92 16.85 -1.02
N VAL A 367 -6.49 15.85 -0.22
CA VAL A 367 -7.12 14.52 -0.09
C VAL A 367 -6.89 13.95 1.33
N HIS A 368 -7.94 13.40 1.93
CA HIS A 368 -8.09 13.08 3.37
C HIS A 368 -7.55 11.69 3.78
N GLN A 369 -6.24 11.48 3.81
CA GLN A 369 -5.62 10.26 4.38
C GLN A 369 -4.28 10.60 5.05
N HIS A 370 -3.87 9.89 6.11
CA HIS A 370 -2.55 10.07 6.73
C HIS A 370 -1.45 9.49 5.83
N GLN A 371 -0.25 10.10 5.77
CA GLN A 371 0.82 9.60 4.88
C GLN A 371 2.14 9.30 5.58
N LEU A 372 2.35 8.01 5.78
CA LEU A 372 3.65 7.33 5.95
C LEU A 372 3.85 6.25 4.87
N THR A 373 3.37 6.49 3.64
CA THR A 373 3.41 5.53 2.51
C THR A 373 4.35 5.97 1.40
#